data_AF-A0A3R6YZJ0-F1
#
_entry.id   AF-A0A3R6YZJ0-F1
#
_cell.length_a   1.000
_cell.length_b   1.000
_cell.length_c   1.000
_cell.angle_alpha   90.00
_cell.angle_beta   90.00
_cell.angle_gamma   90.00
#
_symmetry.space_group_name_H-M   'P 1'
#
loop_
_entity.id
_entity.type
_entity.pdbx_description
1 polymer ?
#
loop_
_entity_poly.entity_id
_entity_poly.type
_entity_poly.pdbx_seq_one_letter_code
_entity_poly.pdbx_strand_id
1 'polypeptide(L)' 'MQFKKKLEIKANHKQVVIDVADILYIKASVNDCYIHVTSGSVYKTRSTLEAMEAQVGEYFLR' A
#
# COMPACT_ATOMS: atom_id res chain seq x y z
N MET A 1 16.03 -9.04 5.16
CA MET A 1 14.57 -8.75 5.21
C MET A 1 13.95 -9.32 3.94
N GLN A 2 12.87 -10.10 4.05
CA GLN A 2 12.20 -10.67 2.87
C GLN A 2 11.08 -9.73 2.47
N PHE A 3 11.30 -8.92 1.44
CA PHE A 3 10.30 -7.99 0.92
C PHE A 3 9.16 -8.75 0.25
N LYS A 4 7.91 -8.41 0.59
CA LYS A 4 6.77 -9.04 -0.04
C LYS A 4 6.50 -8.34 -1.36
N LYS A 5 6.40 -9.10 -2.44
CA LYS A 5 5.90 -8.61 -3.75
C LYS A 5 4.41 -8.23 -3.72
N LYS A 6 3.76 -8.35 -2.56
CA LYS A 6 2.35 -8.08 -2.35
C LYS A 6 2.19 -7.20 -1.12
N LEU A 7 1.37 -6.17 -1.25
CA LEU A 7 0.93 -5.32 -0.16
C LEU A 7 -0.40 -5.86 0.39
N GLU A 8 -0.45 -6.12 1.68
CA GLU A 8 -1.65 -6.60 2.37
C GLU A 8 -2.26 -5.47 3.21
N ILE A 9 -3.48 -5.07 2.88
CA ILE A 9 -4.17 -3.98 3.58
C ILE A 9 -5.57 -4.38 4.02
N LYS A 10 -6.12 -3.60 4.96
CA LYS A 10 -7.53 -3.67 5.33
C LYS A 10 -8.26 -2.46 4.75
N ALA A 11 -9.01 -2.68 3.68
CA ALA A 11 -9.83 -1.65 3.04
C ALA A 11 -11.31 -2.02 3.17
N ASN A 12 -12.16 -1.06 3.59
CA ASN A 12 -13.60 -1.27 3.76
C ASN A 12 -13.96 -2.54 4.56
N HIS A 13 -13.26 -2.75 5.70
CA HIS A 13 -13.40 -3.93 6.57
C HIS A 13 -13.06 -5.29 5.93
N LYS A 14 -12.53 -5.31 4.71
CA LYS A 14 -12.06 -6.52 4.01
C LYS A 14 -10.55 -6.52 3.90
N GLN A 15 -9.96 -7.71 3.91
CA GLN A 15 -8.55 -7.88 3.59
C GLN A 15 -8.38 -7.84 2.08
N VAL A 16 -7.48 -6.99 1.59
CA VAL A 16 -7.17 -6.81 0.18
C VAL A 16 -5.67 -7.04 -0.01
N VAL A 17 -5.33 -7.79 -1.05
CA VAL A 17 -3.95 -8.08 -1.43
C VAL A 17 -3.71 -7.43 -2.79
N ILE A 18 -2.71 -6.56 -2.86
CA ILE A 18 -2.36 -5.81 -4.06
C ILE A 18 -0.94 -6.22 -4.47
N ASP A 19 -0.72 -6.53 -5.74
CA ASP A 19 0.64 -6.75 -6.23
C ASP A 19 1.40 -5.41 -6.24
N VAL A 20 2.64 -5.41 -5.77
CA VAL A 20 3.46 -4.19 -5.75
C VAL A 20 3.66 -3.63 -7.16
N ALA A 21 3.73 -4.50 -8.19
CA ALA A 21 3.84 -4.07 -9.58
C ALA A 21 2.62 -3.29 -10.08
N ASP A 22 1.46 -3.45 -9.44
CA ASP A 22 0.24 -2.73 -9.80
C ASP A 22 0.12 -1.38 -9.10
N ILE A 23 0.99 -1.05 -8.13
CA ILE A 23 0.92 0.20 -7.39
C ILE A 23 1.71 1.28 -8.13
N LEU A 24 1.05 2.41 -8.39
CA LEU A 24 1.66 3.60 -8.98
C LEU A 24 2.35 4.46 -7.91
N TYR A 25 1.63 4.77 -6.84
CA TYR A 25 2.15 5.51 -5.68
C TYR A 25 1.23 5.33 -4.48
N ILE A 26 1.77 5.63 -3.29
CA ILE A 26 1.01 5.68 -2.04
C ILE A 26 1.02 7.12 -1.53
N LYS A 27 -0.15 7.68 -1.26
CA LYS A 27 -0.29 8.99 -0.63
C LYS A 27 -0.66 8.81 0.84
N ALA A 28 0.22 9.27 1.73
CA ALA A 28 -0.07 9.33 3.15
C ALA A 28 -0.89 10.58 3.52
N SER A 29 -1.89 10.38 4.36
CA SER A 29 -2.61 11.38 5.11
C SER A 29 -2.55 10.98 6.59
N VAL A 30 -2.74 11.93 7.50
CA VAL A 30 -2.41 11.82 8.95
C VAL A 30 -2.71 10.45 9.57
N ASN A 31 -3.85 9.83 9.23
CA ASN A 31 -4.24 8.51 9.73
C ASN A 31 -4.50 7.45 8.64
N ASP A 32 -4.42 7.85 7.37
CA ASP A 32 -4.90 7.06 6.24
C ASP A 32 -3.86 7.04 5.12
N CYS A 33 -3.67 5.87 4.51
CA CYS A 33 -2.90 5.70 3.28
C CYS A 33 -3.85 5.45 2.10
N TYR A 34 -3.58 6.11 0.99
CA TYR A 34 -4.28 5.94 -0.28
C TYR A 34 -3.35 5.27 -1.28
N ILE A 35 -3.68 4.06 -1.70
CA ILE A 35 -2.90 3.26 -2.64
C ILE A 35 -3.54 3.44 -4.02
N HIS A 36 -2.82 4.11 -4.92
CA HIS A 36 -3.24 4.30 -6.30
C HIS A 36 -2.66 3.18 -7.17
N VAL A 37 -3.51 2.46 -7.88
CA VAL A 37 -3.09 1.33 -8.72
C VAL A 37 -3.32 1.58 -10.21
N THR A 38 -2.62 0.82 -11.05
CA THR A 38 -2.65 0.90 -12.53
C THR A 38 -4.05 0.75 -13.12
N SER A 39 -4.96 0.01 -12.45
CA SER A 39 -6.36 -0.14 -12.86
C SER A 39 -7.22 1.12 -12.68
N GLY A 40 -6.67 2.19 -12.11
CA GLY A 40 -7.40 3.43 -11.79
C GLY A 40 -8.16 3.39 -10.47
N SER A 41 -8.19 2.23 -9.79
CA SER A 41 -8.76 2.11 -8.44
C SER A 41 -7.89 2.81 -7.38
N VAL A 42 -8.53 3.26 -6.30
CA VAL A 42 -7.84 3.80 -5.13
C VAL A 42 -8.29 3.03 -3.90
N TYR A 43 -7.34 2.41 -3.20
CA TYR A 43 -7.62 1.73 -1.94
C TYR A 43 -7.27 2.63 -0.76
N LYS A 44 -8.21 2.76 0.17
CA LYS A 44 -7.99 3.46 1.44
C LYS A 44 -7.78 2.45 2.56
N THR A 45 -6.73 2.64 3.34
CA THR A 45 -6.45 1.85 4.56
C THR A 45 -6.00 2.75 5.69
N ARG A 46 -6.34 2.39 6.93
CA ARG A 46 -5.87 3.10 8.12
C ARG A 46 -4.49 2.56 8.50
N SER A 47 -3.45 3.29 8.14
CA SER A 47 -2.05 2.89 8.38
C SER A 47 -1.11 4.08 8.23
N THR A 48 0.15 3.91 8.64
CA THR A 48 1.22 4.90 8.49
C THR A 48 2.07 4.60 7.26
N LEU A 49 2.77 5.61 6.73
CA LEU A 49 3.70 5.42 5.61
C LEU A 49 4.82 4.44 5.97
N GLU A 50 5.37 4.55 7.18
CA GLU A 50 6.41 3.65 7.71
C GLU A 50 5.96 2.19 7.75
N ALA A 51 4.69 1.94 8.12
CA ALA A 51 4.13 0.59 8.11
C ALA A 51 3.92 0.03 6.69
N MET A 52 3.63 0.91 5.71
CA MET A 52 3.57 0.54 4.30
C MET A 52 4.97 0.18 3.80
N GLU A 53 5.95 1.05 4.02
CA GLU A 53 7.37 0.85 3.68
C GLU A 53 7.92 -0.44 4.30
N ALA A 54 7.59 -0.77 5.55
CA ALA A 54 8.04 -2.01 6.17
C ALA A 54 7.54 -3.28 5.45
N GLN A 55 6.40 -3.22 4.75
CA GLN A 55 5.87 -4.36 3.99
C GLN A 55 6.46 -4.48 2.59
N VAL A 56 6.55 -3.35 1.88
CA VAL A 56 6.97 -3.30 0.46
C VAL A 56 8.46 -3.09 0.29
N GLY A 57 9.13 -2.50 1.28
CA GLY A 57 10.57 -2.28 1.33
C GLY A 57 11.14 -1.51 0.15
N GLU A 58 12.23 -2.03 -0.41
CA GLU A 58 13.02 -1.39 -1.48
C GLU A 58 12.25 -1.13 -2.78
N TYR A 59 11.03 -1.67 -2.94
CA TYR A 59 10.19 -1.38 -4.10
C TYR A 59 9.56 0.02 -4.08
N PHE A 60 9.61 0.73 -2.95
CA PHE A 60 9.12 2.09 -2.84
C PHE A 60 10.26 3.05 -2.49
N LEU A 61 10.31 4.15 -3.25
CA LEU A 61 11.10 5.32 -2.91
C LEU A 61 10.17 6.33 -2.22
N ARG A 62 10.70 6.98 -1.18
CA ARG A 62 9.98 8.01 -0.42
C ARG A 62 10.01 9.37 -1.12
#